data_AF-A0A368RJV8-F1
#
_entry.id   AF-A0A368RJV8-F1
#
_cell.length_a   1.000
_cell.length_b   1.000
_cell.length_c   1.000
_cell.angle_alpha   90.00
_cell.angle_beta   90.00
_cell.angle_gamma   90.00
#
_symmetry.space_group_name_H-M   'P 1'
#
loop_
_entity.id
_entity.type
_entity.pdbx_description
1 polymer ?
#
loop_
_entity_poly.entity_id
_entity_poly.type
_entity_poly.pdbx_seq_one_letter_code
_entity_poly.pdbx_strand_id
1 'polypeptide(L)'
;MQWREEELMHGRFKVAYLDPTRISEPEHKLKMMETIKTQIEGANTQAKKDAIKKAHREEMHKVSVYIAKVMKKKSDKDYIMAPYGFEHHWICIIILPKLGEAVILDSASYHRDRYKDFIGIIQK
;
A
#
# COMPACT_ATOMS: atom_id res chain seq x y z
N MET A 1 -12.08 -14.87 -30.76
CA MET A 1 -11.28 -14.54 -29.55
C MET A 1 -11.27 -15.74 -28.63
N GLN A 2 -10.21 -16.54 -28.71
CA GLN A 2 -10.06 -17.82 -28.03
C GLN A 2 -9.22 -17.62 -26.76
N TRP A 3 -9.80 -16.97 -25.74
CA TRP A 3 -9.18 -16.77 -24.42
C TRP A 3 -9.34 -17.99 -23.51
N ARG A 4 -9.21 -19.22 -24.05
CA ARG A 4 -9.61 -20.42 -23.31
C ARG A 4 -8.57 -21.53 -23.22
N GLU A 5 -7.35 -21.32 -23.71
CA GLU A 5 -6.32 -22.38 -23.74
C GLU A 5 -4.96 -22.00 -23.10
N GLU A 6 -4.66 -20.72 -22.86
CA GLU A 6 -3.38 -20.34 -22.21
C GLU A 6 -3.39 -20.41 -20.68
N GLU A 7 -4.57 -20.45 -20.04
CA GLU A 7 -4.73 -20.47 -18.58
C GLU A 7 -4.51 -21.88 -17.94
N LEU A 8 -3.91 -22.85 -18.62
CA LEU A 8 -3.62 -24.18 -18.06
C LEU A 8 -2.12 -24.47 -17.84
N MET A 9 -1.25 -23.47 -17.98
CA MET A 9 0.19 -23.57 -17.63
C MET A 9 0.50 -22.98 -16.23
N HIS A 10 -0.41 -23.20 -15.28
CA HIS A 10 -0.33 -22.75 -13.88
C HIS A 10 0.72 -23.49 -13.02
N GLY A 11 1.99 -23.49 -13.43
CA GLY A 11 3.09 -24.11 -12.64
C GLY A 11 4.40 -23.33 -12.58
N ARG A 12 4.61 -22.31 -13.43
CA ARG A 12 5.94 -21.69 -13.56
C ARG A 12 6.29 -20.72 -12.43
N PHE A 13 5.31 -19.96 -11.94
CA PHE A 13 5.55 -18.91 -10.95
C PHE A 13 4.65 -19.08 -9.73
N LYS A 14 5.25 -19.01 -8.54
CA LYS A 14 4.55 -19.01 -7.27
C LYS A 14 4.16 -17.58 -6.92
N VAL A 15 2.87 -17.27 -7.01
CA VAL A 15 2.36 -15.92 -6.74
C VAL A 15 1.60 -15.88 -5.42
N ALA A 16 1.74 -14.79 -4.67
CA ALA A 16 0.85 -14.42 -3.57
C ALA A 16 0.28 -13.02 -3.78
N TYR A 17 -0.70 -12.66 -2.94
CA TYR A 17 -1.40 -11.38 -3.02
C TYR A 17 -1.45 -10.74 -1.63
N LEU A 18 -1.26 -9.43 -1.57
CA LEU A 18 -1.71 -8.62 -0.44
C LEU A 18 -3.23 -8.38 -0.56
N ASP A 19 -3.88 -8.23 0.58
CA ASP A 19 -5.30 -7.86 0.64
C ASP A 19 -5.44 -6.35 0.37
N PRO A 20 -6.04 -5.95 -0.77
CA PRO A 20 -6.19 -4.53 -1.13
C PRO A 20 -6.95 -3.72 -0.08
N THR A 21 -7.85 -4.36 0.67
CA THR A 21 -8.64 -3.69 1.72
C THR A 21 -7.83 -3.35 2.96
N ARG A 22 -6.59 -3.85 3.08
CA ARG A 22 -5.70 -3.61 4.22
C ARG A 22 -4.49 -2.73 3.89
N ILE A 23 -4.33 -2.39 2.61
CA ILE A 23 -3.18 -1.64 2.12
C ILE A 23 -3.55 -0.39 1.33
N SER A 24 -4.82 -0.19 0.98
CA SER A 24 -5.28 0.98 0.25
C SER A 24 -5.03 2.28 1.03
N GLU A 25 -5.00 3.40 0.30
CA GLU A 25 -4.72 4.72 0.87
C GLU A 25 -5.55 5.04 2.12
N PRO A 26 -6.88 4.78 2.17
CA PRO A 26 -7.69 5.07 3.35
C PRO A 26 -7.26 4.33 4.62
N GLU A 27 -6.51 3.24 4.51
CA GLU A 27 -6.12 2.41 5.66
C GLU A 27 -4.82 2.86 6.32
N HIS A 28 -3.98 3.65 5.64
CA HIS A 28 -2.82 4.30 6.25
C HIS A 28 -2.90 5.83 6.25
N LYS A 29 -3.89 6.42 5.59
CA LYS A 29 -4.23 7.83 5.71
C LYS A 29 -5.08 8.01 6.96
N LEU A 30 -4.74 8.98 7.78
CA LEU A 30 -5.46 9.24 9.02
C LEU A 30 -6.91 9.60 8.66
N LYS A 31 -7.88 8.75 9.03
CA LYS A 31 -9.31 9.03 8.89
C LYS A 31 -9.66 10.15 9.87
N MET A 32 -9.36 11.39 9.49
CA MET A 32 -9.75 12.56 10.27
C MET A 32 -11.27 12.64 10.23
N MET A 33 -11.93 12.28 11.34
CA MET A 33 -13.34 12.61 11.51
C MET A 33 -13.52 14.12 11.29
N GLU A 34 -14.58 14.49 10.59
CA GLU A 34 -14.87 15.88 10.19
C GLU A 34 -14.82 16.86 11.36
N THR A 35 -15.21 16.38 12.55
CA THR A 35 -15.17 17.07 13.84
C THR A 35 -13.74 17.39 14.31
N ILE A 36 -12.79 16.49 14.06
CA ILE A 36 -11.37 16.69 14.38
C ILE A 36 -10.76 17.69 13.39
N LYS A 37 -11.14 17.62 12.11
CA LYS A 37 -10.70 18.56 11.06
C LYS A 37 -11.15 20.00 11.36
N THR A 38 -12.40 20.22 11.74
CA THR A 38 -12.92 21.54 12.15
C THR A 38 -12.24 22.07 13.41
N GLN A 39 -11.97 21.21 14.40
CA GLN A 39 -11.24 21.60 15.62
C GLN A 39 -9.75 21.90 15.37
N ILE A 40 -9.18 21.38 14.27
CA ILE A 40 -7.78 21.61 13.87
C ILE A 40 -7.61 22.90 13.07
N GLU A 41 -8.53 23.20 12.16
CA GLU A 41 -8.51 24.45 11.38
C GLU A 41 -8.65 25.69 12.28
N GLY A 42 -9.27 25.56 13.46
CA GLY A 42 -9.42 26.63 14.44
C GLY A 42 -8.27 26.81 15.46
N ALA A 43 -7.31 25.89 15.61
CA ALA A 43 -6.34 25.90 16.71
C ALA A 43 -4.89 25.62 16.27
N ASN A 44 -4.10 26.68 16.10
CA ASN A 44 -2.78 26.66 15.44
C ASN A 44 -1.59 26.37 16.38
N THR A 45 -1.64 25.34 17.22
CA THR A 45 -0.54 24.97 18.15
C THR A 45 0.34 23.84 17.63
N GLN A 46 1.67 24.02 17.69
CA GLN A 46 2.70 23.06 17.22
C GLN A 46 2.53 21.64 17.79
N ALA A 47 2.18 21.52 19.08
CA ALA A 47 1.95 20.22 19.73
C ALA A 47 0.87 19.37 19.05
N LYS A 48 -0.17 20.00 18.49
CA LYS A 48 -1.24 19.27 17.76
C LYS A 48 -0.76 18.80 16.39
N LYS A 49 0.09 19.57 15.69
CA LYS A 49 0.72 19.14 14.42
C LYS A 49 1.59 17.89 14.65
N ASP A 50 2.31 17.85 15.75
CA ASP A 50 3.16 16.71 16.10
C ASP A 50 2.31 15.48 16.50
N ALA A 51 1.19 15.67 17.20
CA ALA A 51 0.24 14.60 17.49
C ALA A 51 -0.37 13.99 16.22
N ILE A 52 -0.77 14.81 15.25
CA ILE A 52 -1.32 14.32 13.96
C ILE A 52 -0.26 13.53 13.19
N LYS A 53 0.97 14.06 13.11
CA LYS A 53 2.09 13.34 12.49
C LYS A 53 2.37 12.01 13.17
N LYS A 54 2.30 11.96 14.50
CA LYS A 54 2.48 10.72 15.28
C LYS A 54 1.39 9.71 14.95
N ALA A 55 0.13 10.11 15.02
CA ALA A 55 -1.00 9.23 14.72
C ALA A 55 -0.97 8.72 13.26
N HIS A 56 -0.58 9.57 12.30
CA HIS A 56 -0.43 9.14 10.92
C HIS A 56 0.69 8.08 10.77
N ARG A 57 1.83 8.26 11.46
CA ARG A 57 2.90 7.25 11.51
C ARG A 57 2.43 5.94 12.12
N GLU A 58 1.55 5.97 13.11
CA GLU A 58 0.97 4.78 13.73
C GLU A 58 0.08 4.00 12.75
N GLU A 59 -0.76 4.68 11.97
CA GLU A 59 -1.56 4.01 10.91
C GLU A 59 -0.66 3.40 9.83
N MET A 60 0.34 4.14 9.35
CA MET A 60 1.34 3.59 8.42
C MET A 60 2.05 2.37 9.00
N HIS A 61 2.36 2.37 10.30
CA HIS A 61 3.01 1.25 10.97
C HIS A 61 2.11 0.00 11.04
N LYS A 62 0.81 0.15 11.22
CA LYS A 62 -0.12 -1.00 11.20
C LYS A 62 -0.09 -1.70 9.83
N VAL A 63 -0.13 -0.93 8.75
CA VAL A 63 -0.03 -1.46 7.38
C VAL A 63 1.35 -2.07 7.15
N SER A 64 2.44 -1.43 7.61
CA SER A 64 3.79 -1.99 7.48
C SER A 64 3.92 -3.35 8.17
N VAL A 65 3.38 -3.48 9.38
CA VAL A 65 3.39 -4.75 10.15
C VAL A 65 2.58 -5.83 9.42
N TYR A 66 1.46 -5.48 8.80
CA TYR A 66 0.69 -6.42 7.98
C TYR A 66 1.52 -6.92 6.79
N ILE A 67 2.10 -6.00 6.00
CA ILE A 67 2.90 -6.34 4.82
C ILE A 67 4.09 -7.21 5.21
N ALA A 68 4.84 -6.83 6.26
CA ALA A 68 5.98 -7.60 6.75
C ALA A 68 5.57 -9.04 7.16
N LYS A 69 4.42 -9.22 7.81
CA LYS A 69 3.89 -10.54 8.15
C LYS A 69 3.58 -11.37 6.90
N VAL A 70 3.01 -10.76 5.86
CA VAL A 70 2.72 -11.47 4.60
C VAL A 70 4.02 -11.81 3.87
N MET A 71 4.95 -10.86 3.72
CA MET A 71 6.25 -11.08 3.10
C MET A 71 7.03 -12.21 3.78
N LYS A 72 7.05 -12.24 5.12
CA LYS A 72 7.68 -13.33 5.88
C LYS A 72 7.00 -14.69 5.64
N LYS A 73 5.67 -14.73 5.58
CA LYS A 73 4.90 -15.97 5.36
C LYS A 73 4.92 -16.47 3.91
N LYS A 74 5.22 -15.58 2.97
CA LYS A 74 5.18 -15.81 1.51
C LYS A 74 6.55 -15.60 0.86
N SER A 75 7.61 -15.77 1.64
CA SER A 75 9.00 -15.64 1.16
C SER A 75 9.37 -16.72 0.15
N ASP A 76 8.62 -17.83 0.09
CA ASP A 76 8.76 -18.90 -0.89
C ASP A 76 8.20 -18.54 -2.28
N LYS A 77 7.50 -17.41 -2.40
CA LYS A 77 6.87 -16.93 -3.63
C LYS A 77 7.86 -16.19 -4.50
N ASP A 78 7.63 -16.27 -5.81
CA ASP A 78 8.40 -15.53 -6.81
C ASP A 78 7.93 -14.07 -6.87
N TYR A 79 6.62 -13.85 -6.69
CA TYR A 79 5.99 -12.53 -6.69
C TYR A 79 4.94 -12.41 -5.60
N ILE A 80 4.83 -11.21 -5.02
CA ILE A 80 3.69 -10.80 -4.21
C ILE A 80 3.04 -9.61 -4.93
N MET A 81 1.81 -9.80 -5.40
CA MET A 81 1.01 -8.79 -6.06
C MET A 81 0.32 -7.92 -5.00
N ALA A 82 0.45 -6.61 -5.14
CA ALA A 82 -0.08 -5.61 -4.21
C ALA A 82 -0.94 -4.59 -4.99
N PRO A 83 -2.21 -4.91 -5.27
CA PRO A 83 -3.15 -3.94 -5.81
C PRO A 83 -3.39 -2.83 -4.78
N TYR A 84 -3.06 -1.60 -5.14
CA TYR A 84 -3.13 -0.43 -4.25
C TYR A 84 -4.08 0.60 -4.83
N GLY A 85 -5.10 0.97 -4.05
CA GLY A 85 -6.10 1.96 -4.42
C GLY A 85 -5.86 3.29 -3.71
N PHE A 86 -5.87 4.40 -4.46
CA PHE A 86 -5.77 5.77 -3.96
C PHE A 86 -6.57 6.72 -4.84
N GLU A 87 -7.23 7.73 -4.26
CA GLU A 87 -7.96 8.79 -4.99
C GLU A 87 -8.75 8.31 -6.24
N HIS A 88 -9.53 7.23 -6.09
CA HIS A 88 -10.34 6.59 -7.16
C HIS A 88 -9.55 5.92 -8.30
N HIS A 89 -8.25 5.76 -8.14
CA HIS A 89 -7.35 5.07 -9.06
C HIS A 89 -6.76 3.81 -8.43
N TRP A 90 -6.39 2.84 -9.27
CA TRP A 90 -5.74 1.60 -8.85
C TRP A 90 -4.43 1.41 -9.59
N ILE A 91 -3.39 1.08 -8.83
CA ILE A 91 -2.11 0.64 -9.36
C ILE A 91 -1.83 -0.78 -8.89
N CYS A 92 -0.93 -1.48 -9.58
CA CYS A 92 -0.41 -2.76 -9.12
C CYS A 92 1.06 -2.62 -8.77
N ILE A 93 1.43 -3.08 -7.58
CA ILE A 93 2.83 -3.15 -7.15
C ILE A 93 3.23 -4.62 -7.12
N ILE A 94 4.28 -4.97 -7.86
CA ILE A 94 4.85 -6.31 -7.88
C ILE A 94 6.05 -6.31 -6.95
N ILE A 95 5.92 -6.99 -5.81
CA ILE A 95 7.04 -7.19 -4.87
C ILE A 95 7.78 -8.46 -5.27
N LEU A 96 9.10 -8.35 -5.43
CA LEU A 96 10.02 -9.44 -5.73
C LEU A 96 10.79 -9.80 -4.45
N PRO A 97 10.23 -10.65 -3.56
CA PRO A 97 10.78 -10.86 -2.23
C PRO A 97 12.21 -11.40 -2.22
N LYS A 98 12.60 -12.15 -3.26
CA LYS A 98 13.96 -12.71 -3.41
C LYS A 98 15.01 -11.67 -3.78
N LEU A 99 14.59 -10.58 -4.44
CA LEU A 99 15.48 -9.50 -4.89
C LEU A 99 15.44 -8.29 -3.94
N GLY A 100 14.44 -8.21 -3.05
CA GLY A 100 14.20 -7.02 -2.25
C GLY A 100 13.74 -5.81 -3.08
N GLU A 101 13.17 -6.08 -4.26
CA GLU A 101 12.74 -5.05 -5.22
C GLU A 101 11.21 -4.98 -5.30
N ALA A 102 10.71 -3.84 -5.77
CA ALA A 102 9.31 -3.66 -6.13
C ALA A 102 9.19 -2.90 -7.45
N VAL A 103 8.32 -3.38 -8.32
CA VAL A 103 7.97 -2.73 -9.60
C VAL A 103 6.58 -2.15 -9.47
N ILE A 104 6.41 -0.90 -9.91
CA ILE A 104 5.12 -0.19 -9.86
C ILE A 104 4.55 -0.15 -11.27
N LEU A 105 3.31 -0.61 -11.41
CA LEU A 105 2.52 -0.57 -12.63
C LEU A 105 1.39 0.44 -12.45
N ASP A 106 1.52 1.59 -13.09
CA ASP A 106 0.54 2.67 -13.06
C ASP A 106 0.12 3.04 -14.49
N SER A 107 -1.11 2.67 -14.85
CA SER A 107 -1.67 2.95 -16.17
C SER A 107 -1.93 4.42 -16.44
N ALA A 108 -2.10 5.23 -15.39
CA ALA A 108 -2.32 6.67 -15.51
C ALA A 108 -1.01 7.47 -15.44
N SER A 109 0.12 6.80 -15.19
CA SER A 109 1.45 7.40 -15.09
C SER A 109 1.49 8.58 -14.10
N TYR A 110 0.82 8.44 -12.95
CA TYR A 110 0.86 9.45 -11.90
C TYR A 110 2.27 9.60 -11.37
N HIS A 111 2.61 10.84 -10.99
CA HIS A 111 3.86 11.12 -10.31
C HIS A 111 3.96 10.31 -9.01
N ARG A 112 5.16 9.79 -8.72
CA ARG A 112 5.45 8.94 -7.54
C ARG A 112 4.99 9.55 -6.22
N ASP A 113 4.97 10.87 -6.12
CA ASP A 113 4.52 11.60 -4.92
C ASP A 113 3.10 11.27 -4.49
N ARG A 114 2.25 10.80 -5.42
CA ARG A 114 0.85 10.45 -5.16
C ARG A 114 0.69 9.20 -4.30
N TYR A 115 1.70 8.35 -4.24
CA TYR A 115 1.73 7.12 -3.47
C TYR A 115 3.06 6.92 -2.72
N LYS A 116 3.79 8.02 -2.47
CA LYS A 116 5.10 7.98 -1.78
C LYS A 116 5.03 7.41 -0.37
N ASP A 117 3.93 7.66 0.34
CA ASP A 117 3.75 7.17 1.71
C ASP A 117 3.67 5.65 1.70
N PHE A 118 2.94 5.07 0.74
CA PHE A 118 2.87 3.63 0.55
C PHE A 118 4.21 3.03 0.15
N ILE A 119 4.97 3.69 -0.74
CA ILE A 119 6.34 3.25 -1.06
C ILE A 119 7.22 3.26 0.19
N GLY A 120 7.11 4.30 1.02
CA GLY A 120 7.84 4.41 2.28
C GLY A 120 7.45 3.35 3.31
N ILE A 121 6.30 2.68 3.16
CA ILE A 121 5.90 1.52 3.96
C ILE A 121 6.64 0.25 3.48
N ILE A 122 6.77 0.06 2.16
CA ILE A 122 7.39 -1.14 1.57
C ILE A 122 8.92 -1.12 1.65
N GLN A 123 9.54 0.06 1.63
CA GLN A 123 11.00 0.24 1.64
C GLN A 123 11.65 0.17 3.04
N LYS A 124 10.89 -0.09 4.11
CA LYS A 124 11.38 -0.17 5.49
C LYS A 124 11.54 -1.61 5.95
#